data_AF-D5WZY1-F1
#
_entry.id   AF-D5WZY1-F1
#
_cell.length_a   1.000
_cell.length_b   1.000
_cell.length_c   1.000
_cell.angle_alpha   90.00
_cell.angle_beta   90.00
_cell.angle_gamma   90.00
#
_symmetry.space_group_name_H-M   'P 1'
#
loop_
_entity.id
_entity.type
_entity.pdbx_description
1 polymer ?
#
loop_
_entity_poly.entity_id
_entity_poly.type
_entity_poly.pdbx_seq_one_letter_code
_entity_poly.pdbx_strand_id
1 'polypeptide(L)'
;MPSPLIDRLTDTLGYPRVTAKTLDAMLQTAENTVLFFTEDPATTPEANDVAVVLPELVRHFRGRIAPAVVAREDERALQALYGFNHWPALVFLRKDRYLGAISKIQDWADYLEQIQGFLDAGPVRPPAPRIPILPA
;
A
#
# COMPACT_ATOMS: atom_id res chain seq x y z
N MET A 1 7.09 -18.24 2.67
CA MET A 1 8.05 -18.49 1.56
C MET A 1 8.14 -17.24 0.70
N PRO A 2 9.26 -16.94 0.02
CA PRO A 2 9.29 -15.84 -0.94
C PRO A 2 8.32 -16.13 -2.10
N SER A 3 7.47 -15.17 -2.48
CA SER A 3 6.63 -15.31 -3.68
C SER A 3 7.38 -14.72 -4.88
N PRO A 4 7.58 -15.50 -5.95
CA PRO A 4 8.30 -15.05 -7.12
C PRO A 4 7.65 -13.84 -7.81
N LEU A 5 6.34 -13.61 -7.63
CA LEU A 5 5.64 -12.45 -8.19
C LEU A 5 5.90 -11.17 -7.39
N ILE A 6 6.04 -11.28 -6.07
CA ILE A 6 6.40 -10.15 -5.21
C ILE A 6 7.88 -9.82 -5.41
N ASP A 7 8.75 -10.84 -5.50
CA ASP A 7 10.17 -10.64 -5.79
C ASP A 7 10.35 -9.96 -7.15
N ARG A 8 9.54 -10.32 -8.15
CA ARG A 8 9.55 -9.65 -9.46
C ARG A 8 9.26 -8.14 -9.39
N LEU A 9 8.43 -7.69 -8.44
CA LEU A 9 8.19 -6.25 -8.26
C LEU A 9 9.46 -5.51 -7.88
N THR A 10 10.30 -6.10 -7.02
CA THR A 10 11.55 -5.49 -6.58
C THR A 10 12.70 -5.78 -7.55
N ASP A 11 12.92 -7.04 -7.92
CA ASP A 11 14.07 -7.46 -8.74
C ASP A 11 13.93 -7.10 -10.22
N THR A 12 12.71 -7.14 -10.78
CA THR A 12 12.49 -6.87 -12.22
C THR A 12 11.94 -5.48 -12.47
N LEU A 13 10.96 -5.05 -11.68
CA LEU A 13 10.31 -3.75 -11.85
C LEU A 13 10.98 -2.63 -11.03
N GLY A 14 11.94 -2.98 -10.16
CA GLY A 14 12.75 -2.02 -9.42
C GLY A 14 12.02 -1.31 -8.29
N TYR A 15 10.92 -1.88 -7.76
CA TYR A 15 10.14 -1.21 -6.72
C TYR A 15 10.91 -1.20 -5.40
N PRO A 16 11.10 -0.01 -4.80
CA PRO A 16 11.86 0.13 -3.57
C PRO A 16 11.16 -0.61 -2.43
N ARG A 17 11.95 -1.33 -1.64
CA ARG A 17 11.47 -1.97 -0.43
C ARG A 17 11.58 -0.99 0.74
N VAL A 18 10.46 -0.64 1.35
CA VAL A 18 10.39 0.34 2.43
C VAL A 18 10.14 -0.32 3.77
N THR A 19 10.86 0.17 4.77
CA THR A 19 10.75 -0.16 6.19
C THR A 19 10.17 1.05 6.91
N ALA A 20 9.79 0.91 8.17
CA ALA A 20 9.33 2.04 8.97
C ALA A 20 10.38 3.18 9.03
N LYS A 21 11.68 2.87 8.87
CA LYS A 21 12.77 3.85 8.86
C LYS A 21 13.01 4.52 7.51
N THR A 22 12.75 3.80 6.41
CA THR A 22 13.00 4.28 5.04
C THR A 22 11.75 4.84 4.37
N LEU A 23 10.59 4.65 5.01
CA LEU A 23 9.32 5.19 4.55
C LEU A 23 9.37 6.71 4.42
N ASP A 24 9.82 7.44 5.43
CA ASP A 24 9.91 8.91 5.37
C ASP A 24 10.75 9.41 4.18
N ALA A 25 11.86 8.73 3.90
CA ALA A 25 12.69 9.06 2.74
C ALA A 25 11.93 8.83 1.42
N MET A 26 11.21 7.71 1.30
CA MET A 26 10.37 7.43 0.13
C MET A 26 9.30 8.51 -0.08
N LEU A 27 8.62 8.92 1.00
CA LEU A 27 7.58 9.95 0.98
C LEU A 27 8.12 11.33 0.61
N GLN A 28 9.42 11.58 0.77
CA GLN A 28 10.08 12.79 0.30
C GLN A 28 10.46 12.72 -1.18
N THR A 29 10.70 11.52 -1.72
CA THR A 29 11.06 11.33 -3.15
C THR A 29 9.87 11.44 -4.09
N ALA A 30 8.67 11.09 -3.63
CA ALA A 30 7.46 11.06 -4.45
C ALA A 30 6.32 11.81 -3.77
N GLU A 31 5.56 12.59 -4.55
CA GLU A 31 4.42 13.33 -4.02
C GLU A 31 3.30 12.39 -3.55
N ASN A 32 2.92 11.41 -4.37
CA ASN A 32 1.98 10.36 -3.97
C ASN A 32 2.70 9.01 -4.00
N THR A 33 2.66 8.29 -2.89
CA THR A 33 3.27 6.97 -2.73
C THR A 33 2.17 5.94 -2.47
N VAL A 34 2.28 4.78 -3.12
CA VAL A 34 1.43 3.63 -2.84
C VAL A 34 2.26 2.53 -2.19
N LEU A 35 1.94 2.23 -0.94
CA LEU A 35 2.56 1.17 -0.16
C LEU A 35 1.80 -0.13 -0.37
N PHE A 36 2.50 -1.14 -0.84
CA PHE A 36 1.95 -2.47 -1.04
C PHE A 36 2.28 -3.40 0.12
N PHE A 37 1.23 -3.88 0.77
CA PHE A 37 1.22 -4.81 1.88
C PHE A 37 0.76 -6.16 1.36
N THR A 38 1.70 -7.11 1.30
CA THR A 38 1.50 -8.40 0.65
C THR A 38 1.07 -9.49 1.61
N GLU A 39 1.44 -9.37 2.89
CA GLU A 39 1.34 -10.46 3.87
C GLU A 39 2.01 -11.76 3.36
N ASP A 40 1.57 -12.93 3.84
CA ASP A 40 2.15 -14.21 3.43
C ASP A 40 1.43 -14.70 2.17
N PRO A 41 2.11 -14.77 1.02
CA PRO A 41 1.50 -15.27 -0.21
C PRO A 41 1.04 -16.73 -0.09
N ALA A 42 1.49 -17.48 0.92
CA ALA A 42 0.96 -18.81 1.22
C ALA A 42 -0.44 -18.79 1.85
N THR A 43 -0.78 -17.75 2.62
CA THR A 43 -2.11 -17.58 3.23
C THR A 43 -3.02 -16.70 2.38
N THR A 44 -2.41 -15.82 1.58
CA THR A 44 -3.09 -14.74 0.87
C THR A 44 -2.71 -14.79 -0.61
N PRO A 45 -3.28 -15.72 -1.40
CA PRO A 45 -2.96 -15.86 -2.82
C PRO A 45 -3.32 -14.61 -3.63
N GLU A 46 -4.33 -13.86 -3.18
CA GLU A 46 -4.78 -12.57 -3.75
C GLU A 46 -3.66 -11.52 -3.83
N ALA A 47 -2.64 -11.62 -2.95
CA ALA A 47 -1.48 -10.72 -3.00
C ALA A 47 -0.73 -10.85 -4.34
N ASN A 48 -0.72 -12.04 -4.94
CA ASN A 48 -0.11 -12.24 -6.24
C ASN A 48 -0.88 -11.52 -7.36
N ASP A 49 -2.20 -11.52 -7.29
CA ASP A 49 -3.04 -10.81 -8.27
C ASP A 49 -2.84 -9.30 -8.15
N VAL A 50 -2.83 -8.76 -6.93
CA VAL A 50 -2.55 -7.33 -6.69
C VAL A 50 -1.13 -6.96 -7.14
N ALA A 51 -0.15 -7.87 -6.99
CA ALA A 51 1.20 -7.65 -7.50
C ALA A 51 1.26 -7.52 -9.03
N VAL A 52 0.32 -8.14 -9.76
CA VAL A 52 0.20 -7.99 -11.22
C VAL A 52 -0.55 -6.70 -11.59
N VAL A 53 -1.54 -6.30 -10.80
CA VAL A 53 -2.35 -5.09 -11.05
C VAL A 53 -1.59 -3.80 -10.70
N LEU A 54 -0.77 -3.80 -9.65
CA LEU A 54 -0.06 -2.62 -9.16
C LEU A 54 0.79 -1.92 -10.25
N PRO A 55 1.60 -2.63 -11.05
CA PRO A 55 2.36 -2.01 -12.14
C PRO A 55 1.48 -1.36 -13.22
N GLU A 56 0.32 -1.96 -13.50
CA GLU A 56 -0.63 -1.42 -14.47
C GLU A 56 -1.31 -0.15 -13.93
N LEU A 57 -1.61 -0.09 -12.63
CA LEU A 57 -2.09 1.14 -11.98
C LEU A 57 -1.05 2.26 -12.08
N VAL A 58 0.21 1.98 -11.75
CA VAL A 58 1.30 2.98 -11.81
C VAL A 58 1.47 3.51 -13.24
N ARG A 59 1.36 2.65 -14.24
CA ARG A 59 1.37 3.02 -15.67
C ARG A 59 0.15 3.87 -16.04
N HIS A 60 -1.05 3.49 -15.61
CA HIS A 60 -2.29 4.22 -15.89
C HIS A 60 -2.25 5.65 -15.37
N PHE A 61 -1.78 5.83 -14.13
CA PHE A 61 -1.62 7.14 -13.51
C PHE A 61 -0.34 7.88 -13.98
N ARG A 62 0.35 7.39 -15.02
CA ARG A 62 1.53 8.00 -15.64
C ARG A 62 2.61 8.42 -14.63
N GLY A 63 2.84 7.61 -13.61
CA GLY A 63 3.83 7.89 -12.56
C GLY A 63 3.43 8.98 -11.56
N ARG A 64 2.16 9.42 -11.53
CA ARG A 64 1.64 10.29 -10.46
C ARG A 64 1.64 9.62 -9.09
N ILE A 65 1.69 8.29 -9.06
CA ILE A 65 1.85 7.45 -7.87
C ILE A 65 3.16 6.67 -7.99
N ALA A 66 3.93 6.62 -6.91
CA ALA A 66 5.15 5.85 -6.81
C ALA A 66 4.91 4.56 -6.00
N PRO A 67 5.10 3.37 -6.59
CA PRO A 67 4.93 2.12 -5.87
C PRO A 67 6.10 1.83 -4.94
N ALA A 68 5.80 1.28 -3.77
CA ALA A 68 6.79 0.77 -2.83
C ALA A 68 6.26 -0.50 -2.17
N VAL A 69 7.13 -1.48 -1.95
CA VAL A 69 6.78 -2.75 -1.28
C VAL A 69 7.21 -2.66 0.18
N VAL A 70 6.30 -2.96 1.11
CA VAL A 70 6.62 -2.90 2.54
C VAL A 70 7.42 -4.11 2.98
N ALA A 71 8.45 -3.90 3.79
CA ALA A 71 9.24 -4.97 4.38
C ALA A 71 8.41 -5.78 5.38
N ARG A 72 8.50 -7.12 5.30
CA ARG A 72 7.63 -8.04 6.07
C ARG A 72 7.74 -7.87 7.59
N GLU A 73 8.90 -7.44 8.07
CA GLU A 73 9.14 -7.15 9.48
C GLU A 73 8.32 -5.96 10.00
N ASP A 74 8.07 -4.96 9.16
CA ASP A 74 7.34 -3.74 9.50
C ASP A 74 5.89 -3.72 9.01
N GLU A 75 5.48 -4.68 8.16
CA GLU A 75 4.12 -4.81 7.65
C GLU A 75 3.07 -4.74 8.77
N ARG A 76 3.26 -5.46 9.87
CA ARG A 76 2.34 -5.47 11.02
C ARG A 76 2.33 -4.16 11.81
N ALA A 77 3.49 -3.53 11.98
CA ALA A 77 3.60 -2.26 12.70
C ALA A 77 2.90 -1.14 11.92
N LEU A 78 3.16 -1.08 10.61
CA LEU A 78 2.52 -0.13 9.70
C LEU A 78 1.04 -0.43 9.49
N GLN A 79 0.62 -1.70 9.49
CA GLN A 79 -0.80 -2.07 9.52
C GLN A 79 -1.52 -1.45 10.71
N ALA A 80 -0.96 -1.58 11.92
CA ALA A 80 -1.55 -0.99 13.12
C ALA A 80 -1.60 0.54 13.06
N LEU A 81 -0.62 1.16 12.40
CA LEU A 81 -0.56 2.62 12.19
C LEU A 81 -1.63 3.12 11.23
N TYR A 82 -1.85 2.40 10.12
CA TYR A 82 -2.81 2.78 9.08
C TYR A 82 -4.22 2.23 9.30
N GLY A 83 -4.39 1.25 10.19
CA GLY A 83 -5.68 0.78 10.66
C GLY A 83 -6.46 -0.09 9.67
N PHE A 84 -5.79 -0.80 8.73
CA PHE A 84 -6.46 -1.72 7.82
C PHE A 84 -6.52 -3.15 8.39
N ASN A 85 -7.65 -3.83 8.19
CA ASN A 85 -7.91 -5.15 8.79
C ASN A 85 -7.86 -6.31 7.80
N HIS A 86 -7.69 -6.01 6.51
CA HIS A 86 -7.73 -7.00 5.44
C HIS A 86 -6.46 -6.95 4.60
N TRP A 87 -5.95 -8.12 4.26
CA TRP A 87 -4.81 -8.31 3.37
C TRP A 87 -5.28 -8.93 2.05
N PRO A 88 -4.58 -8.68 0.93
CA PRO A 88 -3.53 -7.68 0.75
C PRO A 88 -4.07 -6.25 0.85
N ALA A 89 -3.21 -5.25 1.04
CA ALA A 89 -3.62 -3.85 1.09
C ALA A 89 -2.69 -2.90 0.33
N LEU A 90 -3.27 -1.86 -0.26
CA LEU A 90 -2.59 -0.76 -0.91
C LEU A 90 -2.90 0.53 -0.16
N VAL A 91 -1.92 1.08 0.55
CA VAL A 91 -2.08 2.35 1.27
C VAL A 91 -1.54 3.48 0.42
N PHE A 92 -2.37 4.50 0.21
CA PHE A 92 -2.04 5.70 -0.54
C PHE A 92 -1.68 6.83 0.41
N LEU A 93 -0.51 7.42 0.18
CA LEU A 93 0.05 8.51 0.96
C LEU A 93 0.38 9.66 0.02
N ARG A 94 0.13 10.90 0.46
CA ARG A 94 0.67 12.11 -0.17
C ARG A 94 1.71 12.70 0.76
N LYS A 95 2.99 12.49 0.44
CA LYS A 95 4.11 12.76 1.36
C LYS A 95 3.84 12.10 2.72
N ASP A 96 3.90 12.84 3.82
CA ASP A 96 3.65 12.38 5.19
C ASP A 96 2.15 12.23 5.54
N ARG A 97 1.24 12.48 4.59
CA ARG A 97 -0.19 12.46 4.84
C ARG A 97 -0.85 11.21 4.26
N TYR A 98 -1.77 10.63 5.01
CA TYR A 98 -2.59 9.54 4.53
C TYR A 98 -3.67 10.03 3.57
N LEU A 99 -3.97 9.26 2.53
CA LEU A 99 -5.09 9.52 1.62
C LEU A 99 -6.18 8.47 1.80
N GLY A 100 -5.78 7.20 1.82
CA GLY A 100 -6.71 6.07 1.85
C GLY A 100 -6.00 4.73 1.80
N ALA A 101 -6.75 3.65 1.98
CA ALA A 101 -6.26 2.30 1.84
C ALA A 101 -7.30 1.47 1.08
N ILE A 102 -6.84 0.69 0.11
CA ILE A 102 -7.65 -0.27 -0.63
C ILE A 102 -7.19 -1.65 -0.20
N SER A 103 -8.09 -2.44 0.37
CA SER A 103 -7.80 -3.81 0.77
C SER A 103 -8.49 -4.80 -0.15
N LYS A 104 -7.91 -6.00 -0.23
CA LYS A 104 -8.29 -7.10 -1.13
C LYS A 104 -8.12 -6.76 -2.60
N ILE A 105 -8.27 -7.77 -3.44
CA ILE A 105 -8.43 -7.54 -4.87
C ILE A 105 -9.83 -6.96 -5.16
N GLN A 106 -9.87 -5.94 -6.01
CA GLN A 106 -11.10 -5.33 -6.50
C GLN A 106 -11.08 -5.26 -8.03
N ASP A 107 -12.22 -4.91 -8.61
CA ASP A 107 -12.32 -4.70 -10.04
C ASP A 107 -11.49 -3.48 -10.49
N TRP A 108 -11.01 -3.53 -11.73
CA TRP A 108 -10.16 -2.47 -12.28
C TRP A 108 -10.80 -1.08 -12.21
N ALA A 109 -12.10 -0.99 -12.52
CA ALA A 109 -12.84 0.28 -12.46
C ALA A 109 -12.88 0.87 -11.04
N ASP A 110 -13.10 0.02 -10.03
CA ASP A 110 -13.16 0.43 -8.62
C ASP A 110 -11.81 0.94 -8.11
N TYR A 111 -10.71 0.32 -8.55
CA TYR A 111 -9.38 0.84 -8.26
C TYR A 111 -9.18 2.23 -8.84
N LEU A 112 -9.55 2.44 -10.11
CA LEU A 112 -9.38 3.74 -10.76
C LEU A 112 -10.20 4.82 -10.06
N GLU A 113 -11.46 4.54 -9.75
CA GLU A 113 -12.35 5.48 -9.08
C GLU A 113 -11.83 5.84 -7.68
N GLN A 114 -11.44 4.84 -6.87
CA GLN A 114 -10.91 5.08 -5.53
C GLN A 114 -9.59 5.85 -5.55
N ILE A 115 -8.65 5.47 -6.44
CA ILE A 115 -7.36 6.14 -6.54
C ILE A 115 -7.53 7.56 -7.04
N GLN A 116 -8.39 7.80 -8.05
CA GLN A 116 -8.73 9.16 -8.46
C GLN A 116 -9.36 9.94 -7.31
N GLY A 117 -10.31 9.34 -6.60
CA GLY A 117 -10.90 9.91 -5.40
C GLY A 117 -9.85 10.31 -4.36
N PHE A 118 -8.84 9.48 -4.09
CA PHE A 118 -7.75 9.79 -3.16
C PHE A 118 -6.82 10.88 -3.67
N LEU A 119 -6.57 10.95 -4.98
CA LEU A 119 -5.71 11.95 -5.58
C LEU A 119 -6.39 13.33 -5.68
N ASP A 120 -7.70 13.35 -5.91
CA ASP A 120 -8.50 14.57 -6.01
C ASP A 120 -8.96 15.06 -4.62
N ALA A 121 -9.31 14.14 -3.71
CA ALA A 121 -9.53 14.48 -2.31
C ALA A 121 -8.21 14.89 -1.66
N GLY A 122 -8.26 15.96 -0.87
CA GLY A 122 -7.13 16.35 -0.04
C GLY A 122 -6.77 15.28 1.01
N PRO A 123 -5.62 15.41 1.69
CA PRO A 123 -5.18 14.39 2.62
C PRO A 123 -6.12 14.20 3.81
N VAL A 124 -6.35 12.94 4.18
CA VAL A 124 -7.30 12.53 5.22
C VAL A 124 -6.53 11.92 6.40
N ARG A 125 -7.07 12.00 7.62
CA ARG A 125 -6.48 11.31 8.77
C ARG A 125 -6.66 9.79 8.59
N PRO A 126 -5.63 8.95 8.84
CA PRO A 126 -5.83 7.50 8.83
C PRO A 126 -6.92 7.12 9.84
N PRO A 127 -7.71 6.06 9.58
CA PRO A 127 -8.65 5.57 10.56
C PRO A 127 -7.83 5.19 11.79
N ALA A 128 -7.96 5.98 12.86
CA ALA A 128 -7.20 5.76 14.08
C ALA A 128 -7.41 4.30 14.53
N PRO A 129 -6.37 3.60 14.99
CA PRO A 129 -6.55 2.27 15.54
C PRO A 129 -7.64 2.36 16.60
N ARG A 130 -8.67 1.53 16.46
CA ARG A 130 -9.77 1.44 17.41
C ARG A 130 -9.20 0.83 18.69
N ILE A 131 -8.55 1.66 19.51
CA ILE A 131 -8.17 1.30 20.86
C ILE A 131 -9.49 1.00 21.57
N PRO A 132 -9.74 -0.24 22.04
CA PRO A 132 -10.87 -0.45 22.92
C PRO A 132 -10.62 0.38 24.19
N ILE A 133 -11.47 1.37 24.43
CA ILE A 133 -11.58 1.99 25.74
C ILE A 133 -11.93 0.89 26.74
N LEU A 134 -10.96 0.40 27.51
CA LEU A 134 -11.25 -0.41 28.68
C LEU A 134 -11.90 0.52 29.72
N PRO A 135 -13.12 0.22 30.21
CA PRO A 135 -13.67 0.97 31.33
C PRO A 135 -12.79 0.74 32.58
N ALA A 136 -12.54 1.83 33.31
CA ALA A 136 -11.81 1.84 34.58
C ALA A 136 -12.60 1.17 35.71
#